data_AF-A0AA88HNC2-F1
#
_entry.id   AF-A0AA88HNC2-F1
#
_cell.length_a   1.000
_cell.length_b   1.000
_cell.length_c   1.000
_cell.angle_alpha   90.00
_cell.angle_beta   90.00
_cell.angle_gamma   90.00
#
_symmetry.space_group_name_H-M   'P 1'
#
loop_
_entity.id
_entity.type
_entity.pdbx_description
1 polymer ?
#
loop_
_entity_poly.entity_id
_entity_poly.type
_entity_poly.pdbx_seq_one_letter_code
_entity_poly.pdbx_strand_id
1 'polypeptide(L)'
;MVEATNTPAFTSDLYNQEETEVFLYAINKDSSKDEIFAEISVCGQIHIDFKIDTGAQINILPSQYLDKLSPKPKLLKATQRLTSYCVSTIPYVGVCNIPCHYKNGPTQQLTFYVVESNTTPIIGYKASEDMNLIKLVLNIEESPVSEYSDVFKGIGKLETECEIYLKDNATPTVHPARKIPLALKQKLKTELERLESLDIIEKVSEPTEWVNAMVMVEKKDGGVRLCIDPVDLNMAIKRP
;
A
#
# COMPACT_ATOMS: atom_id res chain seq x y z
N MET A 1 4.79 -63.61 -26.91
CA MET A 1 5.85 -63.01 -27.76
C MET A 1 5.27 -61.72 -28.32
N VAL A 2 5.63 -60.56 -27.74
CA VAL A 2 6.49 -59.48 -28.33
C VAL A 2 5.93 -59.00 -29.68
N GLU A 3 5.58 -57.74 -29.97
CA GLU A 3 6.24 -56.41 -29.79
C GLU A 3 5.15 -55.31 -29.73
N ALA A 4 5.18 -54.31 -28.85
CA ALA A 4 6.00 -53.09 -28.82
C ALA A 4 5.83 -52.15 -30.04
N THR A 5 5.10 -51.04 -29.86
CA THR A 5 5.42 -49.77 -30.54
C THR A 5 5.32 -48.60 -29.56
N ASN A 6 6.40 -47.82 -29.57
CA ASN A 6 6.78 -46.69 -28.74
C ASN A 6 5.72 -45.59 -28.53
N THR A 7 5.64 -45.09 -27.30
CA THR A 7 5.27 -43.69 -27.02
C THR A 7 6.35 -43.11 -26.10
N PRO A 8 6.90 -41.92 -26.39
CA PRO A 8 8.15 -41.48 -25.79
C PRO A 8 8.00 -41.06 -24.33
N ALA A 9 9.08 -41.28 -23.59
CA ALA A 9 9.30 -40.89 -22.21
C ALA A 9 9.21 -39.37 -22.02
N PHE A 10 8.52 -38.94 -20.97
CA PHE A 10 8.80 -37.68 -20.30
C PHE A 10 9.27 -38.00 -18.88
N THR A 11 10.55 -37.72 -18.66
CA THR A 11 11.26 -37.80 -17.39
C THR A 11 10.65 -36.85 -16.37
N SER A 12 10.12 -37.38 -15.27
CA SER A 12 9.73 -36.60 -14.09
C SER A 12 10.94 -36.49 -13.16
N ASP A 13 11.84 -35.57 -13.46
CA ASP A 13 12.91 -35.20 -12.54
C ASP A 13 12.65 -33.81 -11.97
N LEU A 14 12.50 -33.80 -10.65
CA LEU A 14 12.98 -32.77 -9.73
C LEU A 14 12.30 -31.40 -9.78
N TYR A 15 11.30 -31.22 -8.90
CA TYR A 15 11.22 -30.02 -8.07
C TYR A 15 10.77 -30.42 -6.66
N ASN A 16 11.74 -30.70 -5.78
CA ASN A 16 11.57 -30.48 -4.35
C ASN A 16 11.52 -28.96 -4.15
N GLN A 17 10.32 -28.39 -4.07
CA GLN A 17 10.15 -27.09 -3.44
C GLN A 17 9.97 -27.34 -1.95
N GLU A 18 10.97 -26.95 -1.16
CA GLU A 18 10.78 -26.76 0.28
C GLU A 18 9.64 -25.75 0.45
N GLU A 19 8.53 -26.21 1.06
CA GLU A 19 7.45 -25.32 1.46
C GLU A 19 8.00 -24.38 2.54
N THR A 20 8.36 -23.16 2.14
CA THR A 20 8.58 -22.06 3.08
C THR A 20 7.22 -21.66 3.64
N GLU A 21 6.87 -22.17 4.82
CA GLU A 21 5.71 -21.69 5.57
C GLU A 21 5.93 -20.23 5.96
N VAL A 22 5.18 -19.33 5.30
CA VAL A 22 5.13 -17.91 5.66
C VAL A 22 3.94 -17.70 6.59
N PHE A 23 4.21 -17.39 7.85
CA PHE A 23 3.16 -17.03 8.81
C PHE A 23 2.61 -15.63 8.48
N LEU A 24 1.32 -15.56 8.13
CA LEU A 24 0.60 -14.34 7.81
C LEU A 24 0.43 -13.45 9.06
N TYR A 25 1.31 -12.45 9.22
CA TYR A 25 1.08 -11.28 10.06
C TYR A 25 1.42 -10.02 9.25
N ALA A 26 0.41 -9.51 8.53
CA ALA A 26 0.40 -8.36 7.60
C ALA A 26 0.98 -8.63 6.19
N ILE A 27 0.23 -8.21 5.17
CA ILE A 27 0.63 -8.23 3.77
C ILE A 27 1.48 -6.97 3.52
N ASN A 28 2.78 -7.12 3.33
CA ASN A 28 3.59 -6.13 2.62
C ASN A 28 4.45 -6.84 1.56
N LYS A 29 4.39 -6.31 0.33
CA LYS A 29 5.35 -6.61 -0.73
C LYS A 29 6.58 -5.77 -0.45
N ASP A 30 7.52 -6.29 0.32
CA ASP A 30 8.95 -6.02 0.16
C ASP A 30 9.70 -6.90 1.15
N SER A 31 10.42 -7.88 0.61
CA SER A 31 11.26 -8.78 1.38
C SER A 31 12.51 -8.04 1.86
N SER A 32 12.49 -7.56 3.11
CA SER A 32 13.71 -7.39 3.90
C SER A 32 13.37 -7.45 5.40
N LYS A 33 13.60 -8.62 6.01
CA LYS A 33 13.39 -8.96 7.43
C LYS A 33 12.00 -8.56 7.98
N ASP A 34 11.05 -9.48 7.86
CA ASP A 34 9.66 -9.34 8.37
C ASP A 34 9.56 -9.26 9.91
N GLU A 35 10.67 -9.22 10.63
CA GLU A 35 10.71 -9.18 12.09
C GLU A 35 11.50 -7.97 12.59
N ILE A 36 10.90 -7.24 13.53
CA ILE A 36 11.48 -6.05 14.14
C ILE A 36 12.08 -6.44 15.49
N PHE A 37 13.34 -6.04 15.70
CA PHE A 37 14.06 -6.27 16.95
C PHE A 37 14.43 -4.95 17.64
N ALA A 38 14.47 -4.97 18.97
CA ALA A 38 15.01 -3.90 19.79
C ALA A 38 16.05 -4.43 20.77
N GLU A 39 17.25 -3.85 20.71
CA GLU A 39 18.29 -4.09 21.71
C GLU A 39 17.92 -3.38 23.02
N ILE A 40 17.61 -4.14 24.06
CA ILE A 40 17.20 -3.63 25.36
C ILE A 40 18.26 -3.98 26.39
N SER A 41 18.67 -2.99 27.18
CA SER A 41 19.55 -3.21 28.33
C SER A 41 18.74 -3.81 29.48
N VAL A 42 19.23 -4.92 30.01
CA VAL A 42 18.56 -5.71 31.05
C VAL A 42 19.45 -5.72 32.30
N CYS A 43 18.88 -5.30 33.43
CA CYS A 43 19.59 -5.05 34.69
C CYS A 43 20.80 -4.09 34.59
N GLY A 44 20.93 -3.33 33.50
CA GLY A 44 22.11 -2.51 33.23
C GLY A 44 23.39 -3.33 33.01
N GLN A 45 23.27 -4.64 32.73
CA GLN A 45 24.40 -5.57 32.66
C GLN A 45 24.57 -6.16 31.27
N ILE A 46 23.47 -6.57 30.64
CA ILE A 46 23.49 -7.22 29.34
C ILE A 46 22.54 -6.52 28.40
N HIS A 47 22.88 -6.56 27.11
CA HIS A 47 22.02 -6.11 26.03
C HIS A 47 21.46 -7.35 25.34
N ILE A 48 20.14 -7.38 25.16
CA ILE A 48 19.43 -8.49 24.51
C ILE A 48 18.60 -7.91 23.38
N ASP A 49 18.72 -8.50 22.19
CA ASP A 49 17.81 -8.25 21.08
C ASP A 49 16.49 -8.98 21.33
N PHE A 50 15.45 -8.22 21.63
CA PHE A 50 14.10 -8.74 21.73
C PHE A 50 13.35 -8.55 20.43
N LYS A 51 12.63 -9.59 19.99
CA LYS A 51 11.62 -9.45 18.94
C LYS A 51 10.44 -8.65 19.49
N ILE A 52 10.04 -7.61 18.77
CA ILE A 52 8.82 -6.86 19.06
C ILE A 52 7.65 -7.64 18.46
N ASP A 53 6.76 -8.14 19.32
CA ASP A 53 5.57 -8.88 18.90
C ASP A 53 4.32 -8.22 19.46
N THR A 54 3.69 -7.36 18.65
CA THR A 54 2.46 -6.69 19.03
C THR A 54 1.26 -7.63 19.10
N GLY A 55 1.37 -8.87 18.61
CA GLY A 55 0.37 -9.93 18.79
C GLY A 55 0.46 -10.62 20.15
N ALA A 56 1.59 -10.47 20.86
CA ALA A 56 1.79 -11.07 22.18
C ALA A 56 1.30 -10.14 23.31
N GLN A 57 0.52 -10.69 24.25
CA GLN A 57 0.07 -9.95 25.45
C GLN A 57 1.13 -9.92 26.57
N ILE A 58 2.15 -10.77 26.46
CA ILE A 58 3.16 -10.98 27.50
C ILE A 58 4.56 -10.91 26.91
N ASN A 59 5.56 -10.68 27.78
CA ASN A 59 6.96 -10.79 27.40
C ASN A 59 7.49 -12.18 27.72
N ILE A 60 8.35 -12.72 26.85
CA ILE A 60 8.96 -14.03 27.01
C ILE A 60 10.47 -13.87 27.11
N LEU A 61 11.08 -14.55 28.09
CA LEU A 61 12.52 -14.61 28.24
C LEU A 61 13.00 -16.07 28.33
N PRO A 62 13.85 -16.55 27.42
CA PRO A 62 14.49 -17.85 27.55
C PRO A 62 15.35 -17.93 28.82
N SER A 63 15.29 -19.06 29.52
CA SER A 63 15.96 -19.26 30.81
C SER A 63 17.48 -19.02 30.77
N GLN A 64 18.13 -19.29 29.63
CA GLN A 64 19.56 -19.07 29.41
C GLN A 64 20.03 -17.62 29.64
N TYR A 65 19.13 -16.64 29.51
CA TYR A 65 19.45 -15.23 29.77
C TYR A 65 19.49 -14.92 31.26
N LEU A 66 18.77 -15.68 32.11
CA LEU A 66 18.81 -15.47 33.56
C LEU A 66 20.16 -15.80 34.16
N ASP A 67 20.88 -16.78 33.60
CA ASP A 67 22.21 -17.18 34.07
C ASP A 67 23.26 -16.08 33.84
N LYS A 68 22.98 -15.15 32.93
CA LYS A 68 23.84 -13.99 32.63
C LYS A 68 23.55 -12.79 33.53
N LEU A 69 22.50 -12.84 34.35
CA LEU A 69 22.08 -11.73 35.22
C LEU A 69 22.58 -11.91 36.65
N SER A 70 23.02 -10.81 37.27
CA SER A 70 23.51 -10.78 38.66
C SER A 70 22.95 -9.58 39.44
N PRO A 71 22.18 -9.76 40.51
CA PRO A 71 21.73 -11.03 41.05
C PRO A 71 20.74 -11.72 40.10
N LYS A 72 20.77 -13.06 40.11
CA LYS A 72 19.81 -13.86 39.34
C LYS A 72 18.38 -13.53 39.80
N PRO A 73 17.47 -13.13 38.90
CA PRO A 73 16.10 -12.78 39.28
C PRO A 73 15.39 -13.96 39.97
N LYS A 74 14.65 -13.65 41.05
CA LYS A 74 13.83 -14.66 41.73
C LYS A 74 12.60 -14.98 40.87
N LEU A 75 12.44 -16.25 40.53
CA LEU A 75 11.26 -16.74 39.84
C LEU A 75 10.09 -16.88 40.82
N LEU A 76 8.97 -16.27 40.48
CA LEU A 76 7.68 -16.41 41.14
C LEU A 76 6.88 -17.51 40.44
N LYS A 77 6.10 -18.28 41.22
CA LYS A 77 5.11 -19.19 40.64
C LYS A 77 4.01 -18.36 39.99
N ALA A 78 3.78 -18.52 38.70
CA ALA A 78 2.63 -17.90 38.07
C ALA A 78 1.40 -18.80 38.12
N THR A 79 0.25 -18.14 38.21
CA THR A 79 -1.08 -18.73 38.34
C THR A 79 -1.81 -18.83 37.00
N GLN A 80 -1.23 -18.33 35.92
CA GLN A 80 -1.87 -18.17 34.62
C GLN A 80 -1.32 -19.16 33.60
N ARG A 81 -2.20 -19.78 32.81
CA ARG A 81 -1.81 -20.66 31.71
C ARG A 81 -1.49 -19.85 30.46
N LEU A 82 -0.29 -20.00 29.91
CA LEU A 82 0.09 -19.38 28.64
C LEU A 82 -0.41 -20.22 27.48
N THR A 83 -1.05 -19.58 26.52
CA THR A 83 -1.56 -20.24 25.30
C THR A 83 -1.00 -19.52 24.09
N SER A 84 -0.44 -20.27 23.14
CA SER A 84 0.01 -19.75 21.86
C SER A 84 -1.17 -19.45 20.95
N TYR A 85 -0.92 -18.78 19.83
CA TYR A 85 -1.94 -18.56 18.81
C TYR A 85 -2.54 -19.87 18.26
N CYS A 86 -1.74 -20.92 18.13
CA CYS A 86 -2.18 -22.25 17.69
C CYS A 86 -2.89 -23.05 18.81
N VAL A 87 -3.34 -22.39 19.88
CA VAL A 87 -4.06 -22.97 21.02
C VAL A 87 -3.24 -24.00 21.81
N SER A 88 -1.93 -24.09 21.56
CA SER A 88 -1.02 -24.94 22.34
C SER A 88 -0.62 -24.26 23.65
N THR A 89 -0.46 -25.03 24.73
CA THR A 89 -0.01 -24.48 26.01
C THR A 89 1.50 -24.27 25.95
N ILE A 90 1.97 -23.08 26.33
CA ILE A 90 3.40 -22.76 26.40
C ILE A 90 3.89 -23.06 27.83
N PRO A 91 4.73 -24.08 28.04
CA PRO A 91 5.31 -24.34 29.35
C PRO A 91 6.33 -23.25 29.70
N TYR A 92 6.31 -22.80 30.96
CA TYR A 92 7.23 -21.80 31.49
C TYR A 92 7.61 -22.16 32.93
N VAL A 93 8.83 -21.80 33.35
CA VAL A 93 9.39 -22.18 34.66
C VAL A 93 9.01 -21.22 35.79
N GLY A 94 8.68 -19.99 35.43
CA GLY A 94 8.25 -18.98 36.39
C GLY A 94 8.13 -17.62 35.75
N VAL A 95 7.82 -16.64 36.59
CA VAL A 95 7.71 -15.24 36.20
C VAL A 95 8.68 -14.40 37.02
N CYS A 96 9.31 -13.42 36.40
CA CYS A 96 10.16 -12.47 37.10
C CYS A 96 9.97 -11.06 36.57
N ASN A 97 10.25 -10.09 37.42
CA ASN A 97 10.26 -8.67 37.06
C ASN A 97 11.70 -8.24 36.88
N ILE A 98 12.02 -7.68 35.72
CA ILE A 98 13.38 -7.31 35.36
C ILE A 98 13.42 -5.83 34.98
N PRO A 99 14.37 -5.04 35.55
CA PRO A 99 14.61 -3.67 35.10
C PRO A 99 15.17 -3.68 33.67
N CYS A 100 14.46 -3.00 32.77
CA CYS A 100 14.80 -2.87 31.37
C CYS A 100 14.93 -1.40 30.99
N HIS A 101 15.90 -1.10 30.13
CA HIS A 101 16.17 0.26 29.67
C HIS A 101 16.40 0.25 28.15
N TYR A 102 15.77 1.19 27.47
CA TYR A 102 15.88 1.34 26.01
C TYR A 102 16.27 2.77 25.65
N LYS A 103 17.38 2.91 24.91
CA LYS A 103 17.92 4.19 24.43
C LYS A 103 17.99 5.26 25.54
N ASN A 104 17.27 6.37 25.38
CA ASN A 104 17.25 7.49 26.32
C ASN A 104 15.98 7.48 27.19
N GLY A 105 15.22 6.38 27.20
CA GLY A 105 14.00 6.23 27.97
C GLY A 105 14.27 5.98 29.47
N PRO A 106 13.25 6.04 30.33
CA PRO A 106 13.40 5.63 31.72
C PRO A 106 13.64 4.12 31.83
N THR A 107 14.28 3.69 32.92
CA THR A 107 14.29 2.27 33.30
C THR A 107 12.90 1.85 33.76
N GLN A 108 12.39 0.74 33.22
CA GLN A 108 11.05 0.22 33.48
C GLN A 108 11.11 -1.21 33.99
N GLN A 109 10.24 -1.56 34.94
CA GLN A 109 10.13 -2.93 35.46
C GLN A 109 9.20 -3.73 34.54
N LEU A 110 9.76 -4.66 33.76
CA LEU A 110 8.98 -5.52 32.88
C LEU A 110 8.82 -6.91 33.47
N THR A 111 7.60 -7.45 33.35
CA THR A 111 7.28 -8.81 33.73
C THR A 111 7.61 -9.76 32.57
N PHE A 112 8.45 -10.76 32.81
CA PHE A 112 8.80 -11.80 31.85
C PHE A 112 8.34 -13.17 32.33
N TYR A 113 7.72 -13.91 31.42
CA TYR A 113 7.50 -15.34 31.57
C TYR A 113 8.74 -16.07 31.06
N VAL A 114 9.34 -16.87 31.94
CA VAL A 114 10.61 -17.53 31.65
C VAL A 114 10.35 -18.91 31.10
N VAL A 115 10.85 -19.19 29.90
CA VAL A 115 10.64 -20.47 29.20
C VAL A 115 11.93 -21.28 29.13
N GLU A 116 11.84 -22.61 29.18
CA GLU A 116 12.98 -23.53 29.12
C GLU A 116 13.51 -23.79 27.69
N SER A 117 12.86 -23.22 26.68
CA SER A 117 13.27 -23.35 25.28
C SER A 117 14.23 -22.24 24.84
N ASN A 118 15.14 -22.55 23.92
CA ASN A 118 16.03 -21.56 23.27
C ASN A 118 15.29 -20.78 22.18
N THR A 119 14.17 -20.17 22.55
CA THR A 119 13.35 -19.33 21.67
C THR A 119 13.92 -17.92 21.57
N THR A 120 13.45 -17.15 20.60
CA THR A 120 13.75 -15.72 20.53
C THR A 120 13.07 -14.99 21.71
N PRO A 121 13.76 -14.13 22.46
CA PRO A 121 13.12 -13.28 23.47
C PRO A 121 12.07 -12.36 22.84
N ILE A 122 10.93 -12.18 23.51
CA ILE A 122 9.79 -11.41 22.98
C ILE A 122 9.42 -10.28 23.93
N ILE A 123 9.19 -9.09 23.37
CA ILE A 123 8.49 -7.99 24.04
C ILE A 123 7.09 -7.90 23.44
N GLY A 124 6.08 -8.06 24.30
CA GLY A 124 4.67 -8.01 23.92
C GLY A 124 4.17 -6.58 23.70
N TYR A 125 2.92 -6.46 23.26
CA TYR A 125 2.28 -5.18 22.94
C TYR A 125 2.42 -4.13 24.05
N LYS A 126 2.04 -4.49 25.29
CA LYS A 126 1.98 -3.50 26.38
C LYS A 126 3.36 -2.93 26.72
N ALA A 127 4.36 -3.80 26.84
CA ALA A 127 5.73 -3.37 27.08
C ALA A 127 6.32 -2.61 25.88
N SER A 128 5.96 -2.99 24.65
CA SER A 128 6.38 -2.26 23.44
C SER A 128 5.84 -0.83 23.42
N GLU A 129 4.58 -0.64 23.81
CA GLU A 129 3.94 0.67 23.94
C GLU A 129 4.59 1.48 25.07
N ASP A 130 4.70 0.91 26.28
CA ASP A 130 5.23 1.59 27.46
C ASP A 130 6.71 2.00 27.30
N MET A 131 7.49 1.21 26.56
CA MET A 131 8.90 1.50 26.24
C MET A 131 9.10 2.37 24.99
N ASN A 132 8.02 2.86 24.36
CA ASN A 132 8.08 3.61 23.09
C ASN A 132 8.84 2.85 21.99
N LEU A 133 8.72 1.52 21.93
CA LEU A 133 9.25 0.70 20.84
C LEU A 133 8.35 0.77 19.60
N ILE A 134 7.06 1.03 19.81
CA ILE A 134 6.05 1.17 18.77
C ILE A 134 5.28 2.48 18.94
N LYS A 135 4.74 3.00 17.83
CA LYS A 135 3.80 4.13 17.82
C LYS A 135 2.53 3.68 17.11
N LEU A 136 1.41 3.64 17.83
CA LEU A 136 0.12 3.28 17.26
C LEU A 136 -0.56 4.50 16.65
N VAL A 137 -0.82 4.46 15.35
CA VAL A 137 -1.56 5.51 14.62
C VAL A 137 -2.90 4.94 14.19
N LEU A 138 -3.94 5.18 14.99
CA LEU A 138 -5.30 4.66 14.75
C LEU A 138 -6.15 5.57 13.86
N ASN A 139 -5.82 6.85 13.81
CA ASN A 139 -6.53 7.83 13.00
C ASN A 139 -5.52 8.83 12.42
N ILE A 140 -5.73 9.21 11.16
CA ILE A 140 -5.03 10.33 10.53
C ILE A 140 -6.04 11.48 10.56
N GLU A 141 -5.94 12.32 11.59
CA GLU A 141 -6.89 13.44 11.78
C GLU A 141 -6.72 14.54 10.73
N GLU A 142 -5.56 14.61 10.07
CA GLU A 142 -5.26 15.62 9.07
C GLU A 142 -5.39 15.03 7.66
N SER A 143 -6.57 15.24 7.06
CA SER A 143 -6.72 15.07 5.62
C SER A 143 -6.10 16.27 4.91
N PRO A 144 -5.12 16.07 4.01
CA PRO A 144 -4.53 17.16 3.22
C PRO A 144 -5.56 17.82 2.29
N VAL A 145 -6.78 17.27 2.19
CA VAL A 145 -7.90 17.87 1.43
C VAL A 145 -8.24 19.27 1.94
N SER A 146 -8.08 19.53 3.25
CA SER A 146 -8.32 20.87 3.80
C SER A 146 -7.24 21.87 3.38
N GLU A 147 -5.98 21.44 3.46
CA GLU A 147 -4.79 22.24 3.11
C GLU A 147 -4.71 22.55 1.61
N TYR A 148 -5.00 21.56 0.76
CA TYR A 148 -4.94 21.67 -0.70
C TYR A 148 -6.33 21.69 -1.32
N SER A 149 -7.31 22.33 -0.68
CA SER A 149 -8.71 22.26 -1.13
C SER A 149 -8.94 22.79 -2.55
N ASP A 150 -8.04 23.63 -3.03
CA ASP A 150 -7.98 24.18 -4.38
C ASP A 150 -7.67 23.13 -5.45
N VAL A 151 -6.74 22.19 -5.18
CA VAL A 151 -6.40 21.13 -6.16
C VAL A 151 -7.52 20.12 -6.35
N PHE A 152 -8.47 20.06 -5.41
CA PHE A 152 -9.62 19.16 -5.47
C PHE A 152 -10.89 19.83 -6.02
N LYS A 153 -10.81 21.07 -6.51
CA LYS A 153 -11.96 21.82 -7.06
C LYS A 153 -11.82 22.06 -8.56
N GLY A 154 -12.92 21.86 -9.27
CA GLY A 154 -13.02 22.19 -10.70
C GLY A 154 -12.20 21.26 -11.60
N ILE A 155 -11.93 21.73 -12.82
CA ILE A 155 -11.18 20.96 -13.84
C ILE A 155 -9.70 21.37 -13.93
N GLY A 156 -9.33 22.50 -13.33
CA GLY A 156 -8.00 23.10 -13.42
C GLY A 156 -7.72 23.77 -14.77
N LYS A 157 -6.71 24.64 -14.81
CA LYS A 157 -6.16 25.27 -16.03
C LYS A 157 -4.65 25.38 -15.86
N LEU A 158 -3.90 24.81 -16.80
CA LEU A 158 -2.46 25.03 -16.88
C LEU A 158 -2.23 26.32 -17.68
N GLU A 159 -1.46 27.25 -17.13
CA GLU A 159 -1.13 28.55 -17.78
C GLU A 159 -0.06 28.39 -18.88
N THR A 160 -0.02 27.24 -19.54
CA THR A 160 0.96 26.90 -20.58
C THR A 160 0.23 26.65 -21.89
N GLU A 161 0.67 27.33 -22.95
CA GLU A 161 0.17 27.09 -24.29
C GLU A 161 0.70 25.76 -24.86
N CYS A 162 -0.18 25.05 -25.58
CA CYS A 162 0.17 23.80 -26.25
C CYS A 162 0.29 24.05 -27.74
N GLU A 163 1.50 23.92 -28.30
CA GLU A 163 1.74 24.06 -29.73
C GLU A 163 1.58 22.71 -30.45
N ILE A 164 0.79 22.70 -31.53
CA ILE A 164 0.58 21.53 -32.38
C ILE A 164 1.33 21.74 -33.70
N TYR A 165 2.39 20.97 -33.94
CA TYR A 165 3.18 21.06 -35.17
C TYR A 165 2.64 20.13 -36.25
N LEU A 166 2.43 20.67 -37.46
CA LEU A 166 1.99 19.91 -38.62
C LEU A 166 3.18 19.40 -39.46
N LYS A 167 2.97 18.30 -40.17
CA LYS A 167 3.87 17.75 -41.19
C LYS A 167 4.01 18.74 -42.35
N ASP A 168 5.16 18.70 -43.01
CA ASP A 168 5.39 19.52 -44.18
C ASP A 168 4.38 19.09 -45.27
N ASN A 169 3.73 20.07 -45.92
CA ASN A 169 2.64 19.86 -46.88
C ASN A 169 1.36 19.21 -46.31
N ALA A 170 1.06 19.43 -45.02
CA ALA A 170 -0.24 19.07 -44.47
C ALA A 170 -1.39 19.78 -45.23
N THR A 171 -2.35 19.01 -45.72
CA THR A 171 -3.53 19.52 -46.41
C THR A 171 -4.66 19.76 -45.41
N PRO A 172 -5.17 20.98 -45.26
CA PRO A 172 -6.31 21.26 -44.38
C PRO A 172 -7.59 20.56 -44.82
N THR A 173 -8.38 20.13 -43.83
CA THR A 173 -9.67 19.47 -44.06
C THR A 173 -10.78 20.16 -43.27
N VAL A 174 -11.88 20.47 -43.96
CA VAL A 174 -13.10 21.04 -43.38
C VAL A 174 -14.23 20.03 -43.46
N HIS A 175 -14.67 19.53 -42.31
CA HIS A 175 -15.86 18.69 -42.23
C HIS A 175 -17.13 19.52 -42.05
N PRO A 176 -18.23 19.18 -42.75
CA PRO A 176 -19.51 19.83 -42.52
C PRO A 176 -20.10 19.48 -41.15
N ALA A 177 -20.94 20.36 -40.61
CA ALA A 177 -21.65 20.11 -39.36
C ALA A 177 -22.54 18.84 -39.47
N ARG A 178 -22.43 17.94 -38.48
CA ARG A 178 -23.25 16.72 -38.44
C ARG A 178 -24.70 17.03 -38.09
N LYS A 179 -25.64 16.27 -38.68
CA LYS A 179 -27.07 16.37 -38.33
C LYS A 179 -27.28 15.86 -36.90
N ILE A 180 -27.95 16.68 -36.09
CA ILE A 180 -28.22 16.39 -34.68
C ILE A 180 -29.69 15.97 -34.51
N PRO A 181 -29.96 14.79 -33.93
CA PRO A 181 -31.33 14.38 -33.58
C PRO A 181 -32.02 15.43 -32.71
N LEU A 182 -33.31 15.68 -32.97
CA LEU A 182 -34.08 16.73 -32.28
C LEU A 182 -34.05 16.56 -30.75
N ALA A 183 -34.15 15.32 -30.27
CA ALA A 183 -34.11 14.97 -28.85
C ALA A 183 -32.80 15.38 -28.14
N LEU A 184 -31.69 15.52 -28.87
CA LEU A 184 -30.37 15.83 -28.31
C LEU A 184 -29.97 17.29 -28.46
N LYS A 185 -30.69 18.09 -29.27
CA LYS A 185 -30.33 19.49 -29.53
C LYS A 185 -30.22 20.32 -28.25
N GLN A 186 -31.17 20.18 -27.34
CA GLN A 186 -31.16 20.95 -26.09
C GLN A 186 -30.01 20.52 -25.17
N LYS A 187 -29.76 19.20 -25.05
CA LYS A 187 -28.65 18.67 -24.24
C LYS A 187 -27.29 19.12 -24.79
N LEU A 188 -27.13 19.08 -26.11
CA LEU A 188 -25.93 19.57 -26.80
C LEU A 188 -25.71 21.05 -26.52
N LYS A 189 -26.75 21.88 -26.67
CA LYS A 189 -26.66 23.32 -26.41
C LYS A 189 -26.21 23.60 -24.97
N THR A 190 -26.84 22.96 -24.00
CA THR A 190 -26.49 23.12 -22.58
C THR A 190 -25.05 22.69 -22.29
N GLU A 191 -24.57 21.61 -22.89
CA GLU A 191 -23.17 21.17 -22.70
C GLU A 191 -22.17 22.13 -23.36
N LEU A 192 -22.47 22.66 -24.56
CA LEU A 192 -21.63 23.68 -25.22
C LEU A 192 -21.55 24.96 -24.39
N GLU A 193 -22.68 25.46 -23.88
CA GLU A 193 -22.72 26.64 -23.00
C GLU A 193 -21.94 26.38 -21.70
N ARG A 194 -22.02 25.17 -21.13
CA ARG A 194 -21.24 24.79 -19.95
C ARG A 194 -19.74 24.79 -20.24
N LEU A 195 -19.29 24.19 -21.34
CA LEU A 195 -17.87 24.15 -21.71
C LEU A 195 -17.32 25.55 -22.01
N GLU A 196 -18.10 26.41 -22.67
CA GLU A 196 -17.75 27.82 -22.90
C GLU A 196 -17.65 28.59 -21.59
N SER A 197 -18.59 28.38 -20.65
CA SER A 197 -18.54 29.02 -19.32
C SER A 197 -17.35 28.58 -18.46
N LEU A 198 -16.77 27.42 -18.76
CA LEU A 198 -15.58 26.88 -18.10
C LEU A 198 -14.28 27.23 -18.82
N ASP A 199 -14.33 28.06 -19.87
CA ASP A 199 -13.16 28.45 -20.66
C ASP A 199 -12.43 27.24 -21.30
N ILE A 200 -13.18 26.17 -21.62
CA ILE A 200 -12.64 24.95 -22.27
C ILE A 200 -12.71 25.08 -23.79
N ILE A 201 -13.74 25.76 -24.31
CA ILE A 201 -13.94 26.03 -25.73
C ILE A 201 -14.38 27.47 -25.91
N GLU A 202 -14.15 28.01 -27.11
CA GLU A 202 -14.61 29.34 -27.50
C GLU A 202 -15.30 29.30 -28.87
N LYS A 203 -16.12 30.32 -29.16
CA LYS A 203 -16.74 30.49 -30.47
C LYS A 203 -15.76 31.08 -31.47
N VAL A 204 -15.61 30.41 -32.60
CA VAL A 204 -14.89 30.93 -33.77
C VAL A 204 -15.91 31.36 -34.83
N SER A 205 -15.95 32.66 -35.14
CA SER A 205 -16.87 33.23 -36.15
C SER A 205 -16.25 33.31 -37.55
N GLU A 206 -14.93 33.32 -37.64
CA GLU A 206 -14.20 33.46 -38.89
C GLU A 206 -13.97 32.09 -39.56
N PRO A 207 -13.82 32.04 -40.90
CA PRO A 207 -13.46 30.81 -41.60
C PRO A 207 -12.12 30.25 -41.13
N THR A 208 -12.06 28.95 -40.88
CA THR A 208 -10.83 28.23 -40.54
C THR A 208 -10.50 27.17 -41.58
N GLU A 209 -9.21 26.90 -41.78
CA GLU A 209 -8.75 25.88 -42.71
C GLU A 209 -9.00 24.45 -42.21
N TRP A 210 -9.07 24.28 -40.88
CA TRP A 210 -9.32 23.01 -40.22
C TRP A 210 -10.66 23.04 -39.47
N VAL A 211 -11.53 22.09 -39.77
CA VAL A 211 -12.78 21.87 -39.02
C VAL A 211 -12.97 20.37 -38.84
N ASN A 212 -12.87 19.91 -37.60
CA ASN A 212 -13.12 18.51 -37.25
C ASN A 212 -14.62 18.27 -37.06
N ALA A 213 -15.08 17.07 -37.40
CA ALA A 213 -16.46 16.71 -37.13
C ALA A 213 -16.70 16.50 -35.63
N MET A 214 -17.84 16.96 -35.11
CA MET A 214 -18.25 16.71 -33.73
C MET A 214 -19.03 15.39 -33.61
N VAL A 215 -18.72 14.62 -32.57
CA VAL A 215 -19.39 13.38 -32.19
C VAL A 215 -20.00 13.55 -30.80
N MET A 216 -21.19 13.00 -30.60
CA MET A 216 -21.86 13.00 -29.30
C MET A 216 -22.11 11.58 -28.83
N VAL A 217 -21.88 11.35 -27.54
CA VAL A 217 -22.17 10.07 -26.89
C VAL A 217 -23.00 10.32 -25.64
N GLU A 218 -24.11 9.61 -25.48
CA GLU A 218 -24.92 9.71 -24.27
C GLU A 218 -24.18 9.08 -23.08
N LYS A 219 -24.20 9.79 -21.95
CA LYS A 219 -23.70 9.29 -20.67
C LYS A 219 -24.79 8.46 -20.00
N LYS A 220 -24.37 7.57 -19.08
CA LYS A 220 -25.30 6.80 -18.24
C LYS A 220 -26.20 7.68 -17.35
N ASP A 221 -25.71 8.86 -16.99
CA ASP A 221 -26.45 9.87 -16.20
C ASP A 221 -27.47 10.67 -17.02
N GLY A 222 -27.61 10.39 -18.33
CA GLY A 222 -28.52 11.08 -19.24
C GLY A 222 -27.96 12.36 -19.87
N GLY A 223 -26.76 12.80 -19.50
CA GLY A 223 -26.02 13.87 -20.16
C GLY A 223 -25.38 13.45 -21.48
N VAL A 224 -24.64 14.36 -22.12
CA VAL A 224 -23.90 14.10 -23.36
C VAL A 224 -22.40 14.31 -23.17
N ARG A 225 -21.57 13.51 -23.85
CA ARG A 225 -20.13 13.73 -24.05
C ARG A 225 -19.93 14.28 -25.45
N LEU A 226 -19.24 15.39 -25.56
CA LEU A 226 -18.81 15.97 -26.83
C LEU A 226 -17.39 15.52 -27.11
N CYS A 227 -17.20 14.91 -28.28
CA CYS A 227 -15.90 14.49 -28.78
C CYS A 227 -15.67 15.17 -30.14
N ILE A 228 -14.42 15.53 -30.41
CA ILE A 228 -13.98 15.81 -31.78
C ILE A 228 -13.61 14.48 -32.45
N ASP A 229 -13.75 14.42 -33.77
CA ASP A 229 -13.25 13.35 -34.62
C ASP A 229 -12.01 13.87 -35.38
N PRO A 230 -10.80 13.77 -34.81
CA PRO A 230 -9.61 14.44 -35.31
C PRO A 230 -8.79 13.54 -36.25
N VAL A 231 -9.40 12.58 -36.94
CA VAL A 231 -8.66 11.60 -37.75
C VAL A 231 -7.73 12.28 -38.76
N ASP A 232 -8.24 13.25 -39.53
CA ASP A 232 -7.45 13.98 -40.53
C ASP A 232 -6.35 14.84 -39.90
N LEU A 233 -6.68 15.55 -38.82
CA LEU A 233 -5.72 16.35 -38.08
C LEU A 233 -4.59 15.47 -37.50
N ASN A 234 -4.93 14.33 -36.90
CA ASN A 234 -3.97 13.39 -36.32
C ASN A 234 -3.01 12.80 -37.36
N MET A 235 -3.45 12.63 -38.61
CA MET A 235 -2.57 12.21 -39.71
C MET A 235 -1.60 13.32 -40.12
N ALA A 236 -2.03 14.58 -40.00
CA ALA A 236 -1.24 15.76 -40.32
C ALA A 236 -0.27 16.19 -39.22
N ILE A 237 -0.47 15.79 -37.96
CA ILE A 237 0.41 16.17 -36.84
C ILE A 237 1.78 15.44 -36.90
N LYS A 238 2.86 16.18 -36.62
CA LYS A 238 4.20 15.62 -36.34
C LYS A 238 4.19 15.01 -34.94
N ARG A 239 4.65 13.76 -34.80
CA ARG A 239 4.79 13.08 -33.51
C ARG A 239 6.25 13.07 -33.07
N PRO A 240 6.54 13.21 -31.77
CA PRO A 240 7.88 13.04 -31.22
C PRO A 240 8.38 11.60 -31.38
#